data_AF-A0AAN6H2D4-F1
#
_entry.id   AF-A0AAN6H2D4-F1
#
_cell.length_a   1.000
_cell.length_b   1.000
_cell.length_c   1.000
_cell.angle_alpha   90.00
_cell.angle_beta   90.00
_cell.angle_gamma   90.00
#
_symmetry.space_group_name_H-M   'P 1'
#
loop_
_entity.id
_entity.type
_entity.pdbx_description
1 polymer ?
#
loop_
_entity_poly.entity_id
_entity_poly.type
_entity_poly.pdbx_seq_one_letter_code
_entity_poly.pdbx_strand_id
1 'polypeptide(L)'
;PVMTNVYGVTFFGAKQQVRRQVEILFPDVSRGDAINVDHMAHYVTTKIFQSLGQMFSGAQAIQHWLGQCADRISTCLTPEQIAQLCDPATLAEKALEKAGPSAKPRGAASGGKGKPPPEKRRMSYSADRQMNVDAKPLFRSTVVWTTPLRLPVVQPYRTSKAKEVKTNLQMIKLQEPQVWDPVSKRKQLQAFPPNFIHSLDATHMLLSALKCTEVGMTFAAIHDSFWTHARDVDRLGLLLRDAFVEMHSENIVGRLREEFQTRYRGCMYMATVVARSKAGMAIAEWRKENKASTTPKTGGELALEAKRLRLMGSEVAEEREQGLNMVTPGSILANDGDLESFFTPADMTKYALGNLPNSVDVEDANSDADEFMTADDTDRPVDDGVSAASHDEDEGVVGGSVLDTDTEALARLGSETSARDASMDPEAGGAQTAAGYTGNTKPKAKSYPRKTYVWLPIVFPEVPAKGGFDVTRLRASQYFFH
;
A
#
# COMPACT_ATOMS: atom_id res chain seq x y z
N PRO A 1 -20.56 6.92 5.07
CA PRO A 1 -19.79 6.76 3.81
C PRO A 1 -18.97 7.98 3.39
N VAL A 2 -19.54 9.20 3.41
CA VAL A 2 -18.80 10.41 2.95
C VAL A 2 -17.60 10.71 3.84
N MET A 3 -17.81 10.82 5.16
CA MET A 3 -16.71 11.06 6.12
C MET A 3 -15.66 9.95 6.07
N THR A 4 -16.10 8.69 6.04
CA THR A 4 -15.23 7.52 6.09
C THR A 4 -14.38 7.32 4.83
N ASN A 5 -14.81 7.83 3.67
CA ASN A 5 -14.04 7.75 2.42
C ASN A 5 -12.78 8.63 2.45
N VAL A 6 -12.87 9.83 3.04
CA VAL A 6 -11.70 10.69 3.28
C VAL A 6 -10.68 9.98 4.18
N TYR A 7 -11.15 9.05 5.01
CA TYR A 7 -10.33 8.22 5.88
C TYR A 7 -9.86 6.89 5.26
N GLY A 8 -10.02 6.71 3.95
CA GLY A 8 -9.55 5.52 3.24
C GLY A 8 -10.47 4.31 3.35
N VAL A 9 -11.77 4.49 3.61
CA VAL A 9 -12.73 3.36 3.54
C VAL A 9 -12.91 2.89 2.10
N THR A 10 -12.73 1.58 1.89
CA THR A 10 -12.95 0.92 0.60
C THR A 10 -14.42 0.91 0.21
N PHE A 11 -14.71 0.68 -1.07
CA PHE A 11 -16.08 0.48 -1.55
C PHE A 11 -16.83 -0.62 -0.76
N PHE A 12 -16.14 -1.70 -0.39
CA PHE A 12 -16.71 -2.77 0.43
C PHE A 12 -17.12 -2.26 1.81
N GLY A 13 -16.23 -1.57 2.53
CA GLY A 13 -16.53 -1.00 3.83
C GLY A 13 -17.66 0.05 3.76
N ALA A 14 -17.70 0.86 2.70
CA ALA A 14 -18.78 1.80 2.46
C ALA A 14 -20.13 1.09 2.18
N LYS A 15 -20.12 0.01 1.40
CA LYS A 15 -21.30 -0.83 1.15
C LYS A 15 -21.86 -1.40 2.45
N GLN A 16 -21.00 -1.87 3.35
CA GLN A 16 -21.43 -2.39 4.64
C GLN A 16 -22.03 -1.31 5.55
N GLN A 17 -21.48 -0.09 5.54
CA GLN A 17 -22.07 1.05 6.25
C GLN A 17 -23.46 1.41 5.72
N VAL A 18 -23.61 1.48 4.39
CA VAL A 18 -24.89 1.76 3.74
C VAL A 18 -25.89 0.64 4.04
N ARG A 19 -25.45 -0.62 3.94
CA ARG A 19 -26.27 -1.80 4.22
C ARG A 19 -26.91 -1.72 5.61
N ARG A 20 -26.14 -1.43 6.66
CA ARG A 20 -26.67 -1.30 8.03
C ARG A 20 -27.77 -0.24 8.13
N GLN A 21 -27.63 0.87 7.42
CA GLN A 21 -28.66 1.93 7.40
C GLN A 21 -29.90 1.50 6.60
N VAL A 22 -29.72 0.78 5.50
CA VAL A 22 -30.82 0.24 4.69
C VAL A 22 -31.60 -0.83 5.48
N GLU A 23 -30.93 -1.69 6.25
CA GLU A 23 -31.55 -2.70 7.12
C GLU A 23 -32.45 -2.03 8.18
N ILE A 24 -32.03 -0.89 8.73
CA ILE A 24 -32.84 -0.12 9.71
C ILE A 24 -34.07 0.51 9.04
N LEU A 25 -33.91 1.06 7.83
CA LEU A 25 -34.99 1.75 7.12
C LEU A 25 -36.02 0.79 6.49
N PHE A 26 -35.58 -0.40 6.11
CA PHE A 26 -36.41 -1.41 5.43
C PHE A 26 -36.29 -2.77 6.14
N PRO A 27 -36.79 -2.88 7.39
CA PRO A 27 -36.64 -4.09 8.20
C PRO A 27 -37.38 -5.30 7.63
N ASP A 28 -38.41 -5.08 6.81
CA ASP A 28 -39.26 -6.13 6.24
C ASP A 28 -38.68 -6.79 4.99
N VAL A 29 -37.58 -6.25 4.43
CA VAL A 29 -36.97 -6.78 3.21
C VAL A 29 -36.07 -7.97 3.54
N SER A 30 -36.43 -9.13 2.98
CA SER A 30 -35.73 -10.39 3.20
C SER A 30 -34.63 -10.63 2.15
N ARG A 31 -33.63 -11.44 2.49
CA ARG A 31 -32.54 -11.78 1.54
C ARG A 31 -33.03 -12.49 0.27
N GLY A 32 -34.15 -13.19 0.35
CA GLY A 32 -34.78 -13.92 -0.75
C GLY A 32 -35.61 -13.06 -1.70
N ASP A 33 -35.80 -11.78 -1.40
CA ASP A 33 -36.57 -10.89 -2.26
C ASP A 33 -35.81 -10.56 -3.55
N ALA A 34 -36.55 -10.36 -4.64
CA ALA A 34 -35.98 -9.99 -5.94
C ALA A 34 -35.09 -8.73 -5.84
N ILE A 35 -35.44 -7.81 -4.93
CA ILE A 35 -34.61 -6.66 -4.54
C ILE A 35 -34.31 -6.79 -3.05
N ASN A 36 -33.23 -7.48 -2.73
CA ASN A 36 -32.74 -7.59 -1.37
C ASN A 36 -31.91 -6.36 -0.93
N VAL A 37 -31.62 -6.32 0.36
CA VAL A 37 -30.79 -5.28 1.01
C VAL A 37 -29.43 -5.12 0.34
N ASP A 38 -28.80 -6.20 -0.10
CA ASP A 38 -27.46 -6.13 -0.72
C ASP A 38 -27.47 -5.43 -2.08
N HIS A 39 -28.52 -5.63 -2.89
CA HIS A 39 -28.73 -4.89 -4.15
C HIS A 39 -28.95 -3.40 -3.90
N MET A 40 -29.79 -3.06 -2.92
CA MET A 40 -30.07 -1.66 -2.55
C MET A 40 -28.80 -0.97 -2.03
N ALA A 41 -28.08 -1.62 -1.12
CA ALA A 41 -26.84 -1.10 -0.56
C ALA A 41 -25.77 -0.91 -1.65
N HIS A 42 -25.63 -1.86 -2.58
CA HIS A 42 -24.71 -1.73 -3.70
C HIS A 42 -25.07 -0.53 -4.59
N TYR A 43 -26.33 -0.40 -5.00
CA TYR A 43 -26.78 0.72 -5.85
C TYR A 43 -26.53 2.08 -5.19
N VAL A 44 -26.92 2.24 -3.92
CA VAL A 44 -26.73 3.49 -3.18
C VAL A 44 -25.25 3.81 -3.01
N THR A 45 -24.42 2.83 -2.65
CA THR A 45 -22.96 3.02 -2.51
C THR A 45 -22.34 3.44 -3.84
N THR A 46 -22.75 2.83 -4.95
CA THR A 46 -22.32 3.19 -6.30
C THR A 46 -22.64 4.66 -6.63
N LYS A 47 -23.86 5.11 -6.32
CA LYS A 47 -24.25 6.51 -6.54
C LYS A 47 -23.51 7.49 -5.64
N ILE A 48 -23.23 7.13 -4.38
CA ILE A 48 -22.42 7.94 -3.47
C ILE A 48 -21.02 8.13 -4.04
N PHE A 49 -20.35 7.05 -4.47
CA PHE A 49 -19.00 7.13 -5.02
C PHE A 49 -18.97 7.95 -6.32
N GLN A 50 -19.91 7.74 -7.24
CA GLN A 50 -20.00 8.56 -8.46
C GLN A 50 -20.12 10.06 -8.14
N SER A 51 -20.95 10.41 -7.15
CA SER A 51 -21.16 11.81 -6.75
C SER A 51 -19.93 12.41 -6.07
N LEU A 52 -19.28 11.66 -5.17
CA LEU A 52 -18.03 12.09 -4.52
C LEU A 52 -16.90 12.28 -5.54
N GLY A 53 -16.84 11.39 -6.54
CA GLY A 53 -15.92 11.46 -7.68
C GLY A 53 -15.94 12.81 -8.39
N GLN A 54 -17.14 13.36 -8.60
CA GLN A 54 -17.33 14.61 -9.32
C GLN A 54 -17.09 15.85 -8.45
N MET A 55 -17.43 15.80 -7.15
CA MET A 55 -17.38 16.97 -6.28
C MET A 55 -15.96 17.32 -5.78
N PHE A 56 -15.08 16.33 -5.60
CA PHE A 56 -13.80 16.53 -4.88
C PHE A 56 -12.57 16.10 -5.70
N SER A 57 -12.46 16.57 -6.95
CA SER A 57 -11.34 16.28 -7.84
C SER A 57 -9.98 16.71 -7.27
N GLY A 58 -9.92 17.86 -6.57
CA GLY A 58 -8.69 18.33 -5.92
C GLY A 58 -8.22 17.40 -4.78
N ALA A 59 -9.15 16.93 -3.95
CA ALA A 59 -8.84 15.99 -2.87
C ALA A 59 -8.35 14.64 -3.43
N GLN A 60 -8.95 14.15 -4.51
CA GLN A 60 -8.50 12.95 -5.22
C GLN A 60 -7.08 13.08 -5.74
N ALA A 61 -6.76 14.21 -6.38
CA ALA A 61 -5.44 14.45 -6.92
C ALA A 61 -4.38 14.42 -5.81
N ILE A 62 -4.66 15.05 -4.67
CA ILE A 62 -3.78 15.04 -3.49
C ILE A 62 -3.67 13.64 -2.90
N GLN A 63 -4.78 12.92 -2.73
CA GLN A 63 -4.77 11.56 -2.19
C GLN A 63 -3.95 10.59 -3.06
N HIS A 64 -4.12 10.69 -4.39
CA HIS A 64 -3.33 9.92 -5.35
C HIS A 64 -1.85 10.31 -5.29
N TRP A 65 -1.54 11.62 -5.21
CA TRP A 65 -0.17 12.11 -5.06
C TRP A 65 0.49 11.59 -3.75
N LEU A 66 -0.23 11.61 -2.63
CA LEU A 66 0.22 11.03 -1.35
C LEU A 66 0.50 9.53 -1.51
N GLY A 67 -0.42 8.80 -2.16
CA GLY A 67 -0.25 7.38 -2.46
C GLY A 67 1.01 7.08 -3.29
N GLN A 68 1.28 7.88 -4.32
CA GLN A 68 2.51 7.76 -5.12
C GLN A 68 3.77 8.04 -4.29
N CYS A 69 3.73 9.03 -3.40
CA CYS A 69 4.85 9.30 -2.51
C CYS A 69 5.11 8.12 -1.57
N ALA A 70 4.06 7.58 -0.93
CA ALA A 70 4.15 6.42 -0.05
C ALA A 70 4.65 5.16 -0.79
N ASP A 71 4.23 4.95 -2.04
CA ASP A 71 4.72 3.87 -2.91
C ASP A 71 6.23 3.93 -3.12
N ARG A 72 6.73 5.11 -3.53
CA ARG A 72 8.16 5.33 -3.75
C ARG A 72 8.97 5.19 -2.47
N ILE A 73 8.47 5.71 -1.35
CA ILE A 73 9.14 5.63 -0.05
C ILE A 73 9.20 4.18 0.44
N SER A 74 8.09 3.42 0.30
CA SER A 74 7.99 2.06 0.83
C SER A 74 8.84 1.04 0.07
N THR A 75 9.28 1.37 -1.15
CA THR A 75 10.17 0.51 -1.96
C THR A 75 11.56 1.11 -2.15
N CYS A 76 11.96 2.07 -1.30
CA CYS A 76 13.27 2.70 -1.40
C CYS A 76 14.36 2.03 -0.56
N LEU A 77 15.59 2.20 -1.02
CA LEU A 77 16.84 1.84 -0.37
C LEU A 77 17.68 3.10 -0.18
N THR A 78 18.32 3.21 0.99
CA THR A 78 19.23 4.32 1.29
C THR A 78 20.57 4.17 0.55
N PRO A 79 21.33 5.25 0.34
CA PRO A 79 22.67 5.17 -0.26
C PRO A 79 23.60 4.16 0.45
N GLU A 80 23.50 4.07 1.78
CA GLU A 80 24.27 3.14 2.60
C GLU A 80 23.87 1.68 2.34
N GLN A 81 22.56 1.41 2.24
CA GLN A 81 22.06 0.08 1.90
C GLN A 81 22.47 -0.32 0.48
N ILE A 82 22.43 0.62 -0.47
CA ILE A 82 22.88 0.41 -1.84
C ILE A 82 24.38 0.07 -1.86
N ALA A 83 25.20 0.84 -1.13
CA ALA A 83 26.65 0.57 -1.05
C ALA A 83 26.94 -0.81 -0.47
N GLN A 84 26.24 -1.22 0.60
CA GLN A 84 26.38 -2.56 1.19
C GLN A 84 25.96 -3.68 0.22
N LEU A 85 24.89 -3.47 -0.55
CA LEU A 85 24.40 -4.44 -1.53
C LEU A 85 25.33 -4.57 -2.75
N CYS A 86 25.98 -3.47 -3.14
CA CYS A 86 26.87 -3.44 -4.30
C CYS A 86 28.34 -3.75 -3.95
N ASP A 87 28.67 -3.92 -2.66
CA ASP A 87 30.02 -4.23 -2.21
C ASP A 87 30.46 -5.62 -2.72
N PRO A 88 31.56 -5.70 -3.50
CA PRO A 88 32.09 -6.97 -4.00
C PRO A 88 32.34 -8.01 -2.89
N ALA A 89 32.72 -7.59 -1.68
CA ALA A 89 32.93 -8.50 -0.56
C ALA A 89 31.62 -9.16 -0.10
N THR A 90 30.58 -8.36 0.11
CA THR A 90 29.23 -8.83 0.48
C THR A 90 28.63 -9.73 -0.61
N LEU A 91 28.85 -9.38 -1.88
CA LEU A 91 28.40 -10.19 -3.02
C LEU A 91 29.13 -11.54 -3.10
N ALA A 92 30.43 -11.56 -2.81
CA ALA A 92 31.22 -12.79 -2.75
C ALA A 92 30.82 -13.68 -1.57
N GLU A 93 30.58 -13.11 -0.39
CA GLU A 93 30.11 -13.83 0.80
C GLU A 93 28.73 -14.47 0.56
N LYS A 94 27.76 -13.71 0.03
CA LYS A 94 26.44 -14.26 -0.33
C LYS A 94 26.51 -15.34 -1.41
N ALA A 95 27.46 -15.24 -2.34
CA ALA A 95 27.68 -16.28 -3.34
C ALA A 95 28.25 -17.57 -2.72
N LEU A 96 29.13 -17.44 -1.72
CA LEU A 96 29.70 -18.55 -0.96
C LEU A 96 28.67 -19.23 -0.06
N GLU A 97 27.84 -18.46 0.67
CA GLU A 97 26.74 -19.00 1.49
C GLU A 97 25.75 -19.82 0.63
N LYS A 98 25.43 -19.32 -0.58
CA LYS A 98 24.52 -20.02 -1.50
C LYS A 98 25.14 -21.30 -2.09
N ALA A 99 26.47 -21.39 -2.17
CA ALA A 99 27.17 -22.57 -2.69
C ALA A 99 27.11 -23.77 -1.73
N GLY A 100 26.86 -23.56 -0.44
CA GLY A 100 26.77 -24.61 0.59
C GLY A 100 28.07 -25.42 0.76
N PRO A 101 28.21 -26.23 1.84
CA PRO A 101 29.34 -27.13 1.94
C PRO A 101 29.21 -28.19 0.84
N SER A 102 30.24 -28.30 -0.01
CA SER A 102 30.31 -29.28 -1.08
C SER A 102 29.93 -30.67 -0.56
N ALA A 103 28.96 -31.31 -1.22
CA ALA A 103 28.62 -32.70 -0.96
C ALA A 103 29.91 -33.54 -0.93
N LYS A 104 30.11 -34.30 0.16
CA LYS A 104 31.22 -35.25 0.31
C LYS A 104 31.34 -36.11 -0.97
N PRO A 105 32.56 -36.45 -1.42
CA PRO A 105 32.73 -37.35 -2.55
C PRO A 105 32.02 -38.68 -2.23
N ARG A 106 31.17 -39.13 -3.15
CA ARG A 106 30.46 -40.41 -3.06
C ARG A 106 31.47 -41.55 -2.98
N GLY A 107 31.80 -41.98 -1.77
CA GLY A 107 32.39 -43.29 -1.49
C GLY A 107 31.36 -44.39 -1.73
N ALA A 108 31.82 -45.49 -2.33
CA ALA A 108 31.00 -46.59 -2.80
C ALA A 108 30.23 -47.33 -1.68
N ALA A 109 28.97 -47.66 -2.00
CA ALA A 109 28.14 -48.80 -1.57
C ALA A 109 28.06 -49.20 -0.08
N SER A 110 26.83 -49.21 0.47
CA SER A 110 26.09 -50.45 0.76
C SER A 110 24.64 -50.14 1.21
N GLY A 111 23.77 -51.15 1.14
CA GLY A 111 22.33 -51.04 0.94
C GLY A 111 21.49 -50.47 2.09
N GLY A 112 20.43 -49.77 1.71
CA GLY A 112 19.34 -49.34 2.58
C GLY A 112 18.25 -48.66 1.76
N LYS A 113 17.19 -49.38 1.40
CA LYS A 113 16.02 -48.84 0.68
C LYS A 113 15.20 -47.94 1.61
N GLY A 114 15.52 -46.65 1.65
CA GLY A 114 14.64 -45.59 2.10
C GLY A 114 14.64 -44.49 1.05
N LYS A 115 13.49 -44.20 0.43
CA LYS A 115 13.37 -43.02 -0.44
C LYS A 115 13.61 -41.78 0.45
N PRO A 116 14.55 -40.89 0.12
CA PRO A 116 14.64 -39.61 0.81
C PRO A 116 13.35 -38.80 0.55
N PRO A 117 12.98 -37.86 1.44
CA PRO A 117 11.85 -36.96 1.22
C PRO A 117 12.06 -36.18 -0.09
N PRO A 118 11.00 -35.75 -0.79
CA PRO A 118 11.17 -34.92 -1.98
C PRO A 118 11.86 -33.61 -1.57
N GLU A 119 13.13 -33.49 -1.91
CA GLU A 119 13.88 -32.26 -1.77
C GLU A 119 13.15 -31.21 -2.62
N LYS A 120 12.60 -30.17 -1.98
CA LYS A 120 11.92 -29.07 -2.67
C LYS A 120 12.89 -28.54 -3.74
N ARG A 121 12.60 -28.80 -5.02
CA ARG A 121 13.38 -28.30 -6.16
C ARG A 121 13.55 -26.79 -5.97
N ARG A 122 14.76 -26.34 -5.62
CA ARG A 122 15.07 -24.90 -5.51
C ARG A 122 14.94 -24.32 -6.91
N MET A 123 13.88 -23.54 -7.13
CA MET A 123 13.68 -22.79 -8.36
C MET A 123 14.89 -21.88 -8.59
N SER A 124 15.64 -22.09 -9.68
CA SER A 124 16.76 -21.20 -10.04
C SER A 124 16.18 -19.95 -10.70
N TYR A 125 16.24 -18.81 -10.02
CA TYR A 125 15.82 -17.53 -10.57
C TYR A 125 16.93 -16.90 -11.43
N SER A 126 16.54 -16.03 -12.37
CA SER A 126 17.49 -15.13 -13.03
C SER A 126 18.17 -14.22 -12.00
N ALA A 127 19.36 -13.73 -12.35
CA ALA A 127 20.18 -12.87 -11.49
C ALA A 127 19.43 -11.66 -10.93
N ASP A 128 18.72 -10.95 -11.80
CA ASP A 128 17.93 -9.76 -11.46
C ASP A 128 16.75 -10.11 -10.54
N ARG A 129 16.09 -11.24 -10.79
CA ARG A 129 14.99 -11.70 -9.94
C ARG A 129 15.48 -12.07 -8.55
N GLN A 130 16.64 -12.70 -8.44
CA GLN A 130 17.24 -12.99 -7.14
C GLN A 130 17.61 -11.71 -6.39
N MET A 131 18.14 -10.71 -7.07
CA MET A 131 18.49 -9.44 -6.44
C MET A 131 17.26 -8.66 -5.96
N ASN A 132 16.18 -8.67 -6.74
CA ASN A 132 14.90 -8.09 -6.32
C ASN A 132 14.33 -8.81 -5.09
N VAL A 133 14.50 -10.13 -4.99
CA VAL A 133 14.13 -10.91 -3.79
C VAL A 133 15.00 -10.56 -2.60
N ASP A 134 16.30 -10.38 -2.80
CA ASP A 134 17.26 -10.04 -1.74
C ASP A 134 17.09 -8.58 -1.24
N ALA A 135 16.52 -7.69 -2.06
CA ALA A 135 16.20 -6.30 -1.69
C ALA A 135 14.93 -6.19 -0.82
N LYS A 136 13.99 -7.14 -0.93
CA LYS A 136 12.70 -7.14 -0.21
C LYS A 136 12.81 -6.88 1.29
N PRO A 137 13.70 -7.56 2.03
CA PRO A 137 13.80 -7.40 3.48
C PRO A 137 14.49 -6.09 3.90
N LEU A 138 15.01 -5.32 2.94
CA LEU A 138 15.76 -4.08 3.16
C LEU A 138 14.88 -2.84 3.00
N PHE A 139 13.65 -2.99 2.48
CA PHE A 139 12.64 -1.94 2.44
C PHE A 139 12.16 -1.61 3.86
N ARG A 140 12.93 -0.78 4.57
CA ARG A 140 12.71 -0.42 5.99
C ARG A 140 12.27 1.04 6.17
N SER A 141 12.28 1.81 5.09
CA SER A 141 11.91 3.23 5.04
C SER A 141 10.40 3.40 5.20
N THR A 142 9.98 4.02 6.30
CA THR A 142 8.58 4.40 6.54
C THR A 142 8.33 5.82 6.04
N VAL A 143 7.06 6.16 5.84
CA VAL A 143 6.67 7.55 5.57
C VAL A 143 6.79 8.36 6.86
N VAL A 144 7.50 9.49 6.77
CA VAL A 144 7.75 10.42 7.88
C VAL A 144 7.58 11.85 7.40
N TRP A 145 6.75 12.62 8.10
CA TRP A 145 6.56 14.05 7.82
C TRP A 145 6.53 14.87 9.11
N THR A 146 6.62 16.18 8.96
CA THR A 146 6.56 17.10 10.08
C THR A 146 5.30 17.98 9.98
N THR A 147 4.52 18.08 11.05
CA THR A 147 3.34 18.95 11.08
C THR A 147 3.73 20.44 11.09
N PRO A 148 2.81 21.39 10.80
CA PRO A 148 3.09 22.82 10.93
C PRO A 148 3.59 23.25 12.33
N LEU A 149 3.21 22.51 13.38
CA LEU A 149 3.69 22.69 14.76
C LEU A 149 5.06 22.06 15.03
N ARG A 150 5.77 21.60 14.00
CA ARG A 150 7.09 20.93 14.09
C ARG A 150 7.08 19.59 14.82
N LEU A 151 5.92 18.94 14.93
CA LEU A 151 5.82 17.58 15.47
C LEU A 151 6.16 16.57 14.37
N PRO A 152 7.18 15.70 14.55
CA PRO A 152 7.45 14.63 13.60
C PRO A 152 6.42 13.51 13.75
N VAL A 153 5.84 13.07 12.62
CA VAL A 153 4.88 11.96 12.54
C VAL A 153 5.50 10.84 11.73
N VAL A 154 5.50 9.63 12.29
CA VAL A 154 6.10 8.43 11.69
C VAL A 154 5.02 7.35 11.59
N GLN A 155 4.85 6.76 10.41
CA GLN A 155 3.93 5.64 10.23
C GLN A 155 4.58 4.30 10.63
N PRO A 156 4.10 3.62 11.71
CA PRO A 156 4.76 2.43 12.25
C PRO A 156 4.34 1.13 11.54
N TYR A 157 3.82 1.18 10.31
CA TYR A 157 3.31 0.00 9.63
C TYR A 157 4.44 -0.86 9.06
N ARG A 158 4.74 -1.96 9.77
CA ARG A 158 5.76 -2.94 9.40
C ARG A 158 5.17 -4.35 9.26
N THR A 159 5.86 -5.19 8.50
CA THR A 159 5.54 -6.61 8.33
C THR A 159 6.44 -7.41 9.26
N SER A 160 5.86 -7.87 10.36
CA SER A 160 6.60 -8.57 11.42
C SER A 160 6.21 -10.03 11.45
N LYS A 161 7.18 -10.92 11.56
CA LYS A 161 6.89 -12.35 11.62
C LYS A 161 6.37 -12.72 13.00
N ALA A 162 5.22 -13.39 13.04
CA ALA A 162 4.75 -14.00 14.27
C ALA A 162 5.76 -15.05 14.75
N LYS A 163 6.08 -15.03 16.04
CA LYS A 163 6.91 -16.02 16.72
C LYS A 163 6.01 -16.88 17.59
N GLU A 164 6.16 -18.19 17.47
CA GLU A 164 5.49 -19.13 18.35
C GLU A 164 6.30 -19.28 19.64
N VAL A 165 5.72 -18.86 20.75
CA VAL A 165 6.31 -18.97 22.08
C VAL A 165 5.56 -20.05 22.84
N LYS A 166 6.26 -21.14 23.13
CA LYS A 166 5.73 -22.20 23.99
C LYS A 166 5.75 -21.73 25.44
N THR A 167 4.57 -21.66 26.05
CA THR A 167 4.40 -21.43 27.49
C THR A 167 4.03 -22.74 28.19
N ASN A 168 3.93 -22.72 29.53
CA ASN A 168 3.51 -23.88 30.31
C ASN A 168 2.06 -24.31 30.01
N LEU A 169 1.20 -23.41 29.53
CA LEU A 169 -0.21 -23.68 29.25
C LEU A 169 -0.46 -24.01 27.77
N GLN A 170 0.12 -23.22 26.86
CA GLN A 170 -0.14 -23.33 25.43
C GLN A 170 0.99 -22.71 24.59
N MET A 171 0.94 -22.94 23.28
CA MET A 171 1.76 -22.17 22.34
C MET A 171 1.03 -20.89 21.96
N ILE A 172 1.69 -19.75 22.16
CA ILE A 172 1.15 -18.43 21.84
C ILE A 172 1.89 -17.90 20.61
N LYS A 173 1.15 -17.50 19.58
CA LYS A 173 1.69 -16.74 18.45
C LYS A 173 1.77 -15.27 18.85
N LEU A 174 2.98 -14.73 18.99
CA LEU A 174 3.22 -13.32 19.32
C LEU A 174 3.83 -12.61 18.12
N GLN A 175 3.32 -11.42 17.81
CA GLN A 175 3.87 -10.55 16.78
C GLN A 175 4.35 -9.26 17.45
N GLU A 176 5.64 -8.99 17.38
CA GLU A 176 6.23 -7.77 17.92
C GLU A 176 6.96 -7.04 16.81
N PRO A 177 6.40 -5.91 16.31
CA PRO A 177 7.04 -5.15 15.27
C PRO A 177 8.30 -4.44 15.74
N GLN A 178 9.39 -4.68 15.03
CA GLN A 178 10.70 -4.10 15.31
C GLN A 178 11.06 -3.02 14.29
N VAL A 179 11.90 -2.06 14.70
CA VAL A 179 12.31 -0.92 13.84
C VAL A 179 13.04 -1.37 12.57
N TRP A 180 13.69 -2.53 12.59
CA TRP A 180 14.39 -3.09 11.43
C TRP A 180 13.52 -4.01 10.56
N ASP A 181 12.26 -4.25 10.95
CA ASP A 181 11.35 -5.06 10.14
C ASP A 181 11.02 -4.33 8.83
N PRO A 182 10.84 -5.07 7.72
CA PRO A 182 10.39 -4.48 6.46
C PRO A 182 9.07 -3.74 6.63
N VAL A 183 8.85 -2.68 5.86
CA VAL A 183 7.59 -1.93 5.91
C VAL A 183 6.47 -2.67 5.20
N SER A 184 5.27 -2.56 5.74
CA SER A 184 4.08 -3.07 5.05
C SER A 184 3.63 -2.02 4.03
N LYS A 185 4.09 -2.18 2.78
CA LYS A 185 3.77 -1.28 1.66
C LYS A 185 2.27 -0.97 1.61
N ARG A 186 1.42 -2.00 1.58
CA ARG A 186 -0.03 -1.86 1.53
C ARG A 186 -0.58 -0.97 2.64
N LYS A 187 -0.19 -1.22 3.90
CA LYS A 187 -0.67 -0.43 5.05
C LYS A 187 -0.15 1.00 5.04
N GLN A 188 1.10 1.23 4.61
CA GLN A 188 1.66 2.58 4.45
C GLN A 188 0.86 3.41 3.44
N LEU A 189 0.57 2.86 2.25
CA LEU A 189 -0.20 3.55 1.21
C LEU A 189 -1.63 3.87 1.67
N GLN A 190 -2.31 2.90 2.29
CA GLN A 190 -3.70 3.03 2.71
C GLN A 190 -3.86 4.04 3.86
N ALA A 191 -2.91 4.06 4.79
CA ALA A 191 -3.01 4.91 5.97
C ALA A 191 -2.39 6.30 5.79
N PHE A 192 -1.64 6.57 4.71
CA PHE A 192 -0.96 7.85 4.59
C PHE A 192 -1.91 9.04 4.41
N PRO A 193 -2.89 9.02 3.48
CA PRO A 193 -3.88 10.08 3.39
C PRO A 193 -4.65 10.36 4.69
N PRO A 194 -5.27 9.37 5.38
CA PRO A 194 -5.98 9.64 6.64
C PRO A 194 -5.05 10.17 7.73
N ASN A 195 -3.88 9.57 7.93
CA ASN A 195 -2.97 10.00 8.98
C ASN A 195 -2.44 11.41 8.72
N PHE A 196 -2.23 11.78 7.46
CA PHE A 196 -1.83 13.14 7.11
C PHE A 196 -2.92 14.15 7.48
N ILE A 197 -4.18 13.90 7.12
CA ILE A 197 -5.31 14.77 7.49
C ILE A 197 -5.50 14.84 9.00
N HIS A 198 -5.50 13.70 9.71
CA HIS A 198 -5.58 13.68 11.17
C HIS A 198 -4.46 14.49 11.84
N SER A 199 -3.26 14.48 11.27
CA SER A 199 -2.15 15.29 11.80
C SER A 199 -2.40 16.80 11.61
N LEU A 200 -3.11 17.21 10.56
CA LEU A 200 -3.52 18.59 10.33
C LEU A 200 -4.68 18.99 11.24
N ASP A 201 -5.66 18.11 11.46
CA ASP A 201 -6.78 18.34 12.37
C ASP A 201 -6.29 18.52 13.81
N ALA A 202 -5.38 17.65 14.26
CA ALA A 202 -4.72 17.80 15.56
C ALA A 202 -3.90 19.09 15.66
N THR A 203 -3.25 19.50 14.56
CA THR A 203 -2.53 20.78 14.51
C THR A 203 -3.49 21.97 14.63
N HIS A 204 -4.62 21.94 13.94
CA HIS A 204 -5.65 22.97 14.03
C HIS A 204 -6.25 23.06 15.44
N MET A 205 -6.54 21.92 16.08
CA MET A 205 -7.00 21.86 17.47
C MET A 205 -6.00 22.51 18.41
N LEU A 206 -4.71 22.15 18.31
CA LEU A 206 -3.66 22.69 19.19
C LEU A 206 -3.43 24.19 18.97
N LEU A 207 -3.41 24.66 17.71
CA LEU A 207 -3.31 26.09 17.40
C LEU A 207 -4.51 26.87 17.97
N SER A 208 -5.71 26.30 17.87
CA SER A 208 -6.92 26.91 18.43
C SER A 208 -6.88 26.97 19.96
N ALA A 209 -6.38 25.92 20.62
CA ALA A 209 -6.20 25.89 22.07
C ALA A 209 -5.21 26.97 22.54
N LEU A 210 -4.10 27.16 21.81
CA LEU A 210 -3.12 28.22 22.09
C LEU A 210 -3.78 29.60 22.00
N LYS A 211 -4.50 29.89 20.91
CA LYS A 211 -5.23 31.16 20.75
C LYS A 211 -6.26 31.39 21.86
N CYS A 212 -7.02 30.36 22.24
CA CYS A 212 -7.98 30.46 23.34
C CYS A 212 -7.28 30.81 24.67
N THR A 213 -6.10 30.23 24.91
CA THR A 213 -5.30 30.50 26.11
C THR A 213 -4.81 31.95 26.13
N GLU A 214 -4.32 32.46 25.01
CA GLU A 214 -3.86 33.85 24.89
C GLU A 214 -4.94 34.88 25.23
N VAL A 215 -6.20 34.56 24.93
CA VAL A 215 -7.34 35.43 25.19
C VAL A 215 -8.09 35.13 26.51
N GLY A 216 -7.55 34.22 27.33
CA GLY A 216 -8.10 33.84 28.63
C GLY A 216 -9.41 33.05 28.56
N MET A 217 -9.62 32.29 27.48
CA MET A 217 -10.80 31.42 27.30
C MET A 217 -10.51 29.99 27.73
N THR A 218 -11.48 29.35 28.39
CA THR A 218 -11.44 27.92 28.64
C THR A 218 -11.69 27.15 27.34
N PHE A 219 -10.85 26.16 27.07
CA PHE A 219 -10.95 25.31 25.88
C PHE A 219 -10.87 23.84 26.28
N ALA A 220 -11.77 23.04 25.75
CA ALA A 220 -11.70 21.58 25.77
C ALA A 220 -11.97 21.07 24.36
N ALA A 221 -11.40 19.92 24.01
CA ALA A 221 -11.60 19.34 22.69
C ALA A 221 -11.69 17.81 22.77
N ILE A 222 -12.56 17.25 21.94
CA ILE A 222 -12.62 15.83 21.62
C ILE A 222 -12.48 15.76 20.10
N HIS A 223 -11.24 15.55 19.63
CA HIS A 223 -10.90 15.53 18.21
C HIS A 223 -11.38 16.78 17.44
N ASP A 224 -12.43 16.65 16.64
CA ASP A 224 -13.03 17.71 15.80
C ASP A 224 -14.17 18.48 16.51
N SER A 225 -14.48 18.13 17.76
CA SER A 225 -15.46 18.83 18.59
C SER A 225 -14.76 19.73 19.61
N PHE A 226 -15.06 21.04 19.58
CA PHE A 226 -14.43 22.05 20.41
C PHE A 226 -15.42 22.70 21.38
N TRP A 227 -15.09 22.70 22.66
CA TRP A 227 -15.99 23.07 23.75
C TRP A 227 -15.44 24.27 24.54
N THR A 228 -16.34 25.14 24.97
CA THR A 228 -16.07 26.26 25.87
C THR A 228 -17.33 26.58 26.68
N HIS A 229 -17.30 27.63 27.52
CA HIS A 229 -18.49 28.10 28.22
C HIS A 229 -19.49 28.74 27.24
N ALA A 230 -20.79 28.57 27.49
CA ALA A 230 -21.84 29.03 26.57
C ALA A 230 -21.74 30.51 26.14
N ARG A 231 -21.26 31.40 27.03
CA ARG A 231 -21.08 32.83 26.71
C ARG A 231 -19.98 33.11 25.67
N ASP A 232 -19.03 32.18 25.53
CA ASP A 232 -17.79 32.34 24.78
C ASP A 232 -17.85 31.60 23.43
N VAL A 233 -18.96 30.94 23.10
CA VAL A 233 -19.14 30.10 21.89
C VAL A 233 -18.96 30.92 20.60
N ASP A 234 -19.60 32.08 20.49
CA ASP A 234 -19.47 32.94 19.30
C ASP A 234 -18.01 33.38 19.08
N ARG A 235 -17.31 33.66 20.19
CA ARG A 235 -15.90 34.05 20.18
C ARG A 235 -14.99 32.87 19.81
N LEU A 236 -15.28 31.67 20.31
CA LEU A 236 -14.58 30.45 19.95
C LEU A 236 -14.69 30.18 18.45
N GLY A 237 -15.90 30.28 17.88
CA GLY A 237 -16.10 30.08 16.43
C GLY A 237 -15.21 30.99 15.58
N LEU A 238 -15.06 32.27 15.96
CA LEU A 238 -14.16 33.20 15.27
C LEU A 238 -12.69 32.76 15.37
N LEU A 239 -12.22 32.39 16.57
CA LEU A 239 -10.85 31.93 16.79
C LEU A 239 -10.53 30.65 16.00
N LEU A 240 -11.47 29.71 15.96
CA LEU A 240 -11.34 28.45 15.21
C LEU A 240 -11.18 28.72 13.71
N ARG A 241 -12.04 29.58 13.14
CA ARG A 241 -11.96 30.00 11.74
C ARG A 241 -10.64 30.71 11.45
N ASP A 242 -10.18 31.59 12.33
CA ASP A 242 -8.91 32.30 12.16
C ASP A 242 -7.70 31.37 12.24
N ALA A 243 -7.66 30.42 13.18
CA ALA A 243 -6.63 29.39 13.26
C ALA A 243 -6.62 28.52 11.99
N PHE A 244 -7.79 28.16 11.47
CA PHE A 244 -7.91 27.35 10.26
C PHE A 244 -7.34 28.08 9.02
N VAL A 245 -7.70 29.36 8.86
CA VAL A 245 -7.23 30.20 7.75
C VAL A 245 -5.72 30.44 7.83
N GLU A 246 -5.20 30.72 9.03
CA GLU A 246 -3.77 30.90 9.25
C GLU A 246 -2.98 29.64 8.86
N MET A 247 -3.39 28.47 9.35
CA MET A 247 -2.73 27.20 9.05
C MET A 247 -2.69 26.91 7.53
N HIS A 248 -3.82 27.11 6.83
CA HIS A 248 -3.95 26.81 5.41
C HIS A 248 -3.51 27.94 4.46
N SER A 249 -3.07 29.08 5.01
CA SER A 249 -2.44 30.15 4.23
C SER A 249 -1.06 29.73 3.72
N GLU A 250 -0.38 28.86 4.47
CA GLU A 250 0.88 28.27 4.06
C GLU A 250 0.69 27.11 3.06
N ASN A 251 1.69 26.89 2.20
CA ASN A 251 1.68 25.75 1.29
C ASN A 251 2.15 24.46 1.99
N ILE A 252 1.27 23.87 2.81
CA ILE A 252 1.56 22.67 3.61
C ILE A 252 2.00 21.48 2.73
N VAL A 253 1.30 21.23 1.61
CA VAL A 253 1.61 20.10 0.71
C VAL A 253 2.91 20.36 -0.08
N GLY A 254 3.19 21.61 -0.45
CA GLY A 254 4.47 22.01 -1.02
C GLY A 254 5.64 21.77 -0.06
N ARG A 255 5.50 22.20 1.20
CA ARG A 255 6.49 21.96 2.26
C ARG A 255 6.72 20.46 2.48
N LEU A 256 5.66 19.65 2.47
CA LEU A 256 5.75 18.20 2.57
C LEU A 256 6.60 17.60 1.43
N ARG A 257 6.41 18.07 0.19
CA ARG A 257 7.21 17.64 -0.96
C ARG A 257 8.69 18.00 -0.79
N GLU A 258 8.99 19.22 -0.36
CA GLU A 258 10.36 19.68 -0.10
C GLU A 258 11.04 18.87 1.01
N GLU A 259 10.30 18.56 2.09
CA GLU A 259 10.75 17.68 3.16
C GLU A 259 11.10 16.29 2.62
N PHE A 260 10.23 15.69 1.80
CA PHE A 260 10.47 14.38 1.20
C PHE A 260 11.67 14.39 0.26
N GLN A 261 11.81 15.40 -0.60
CA GLN A 261 12.98 15.53 -1.48
C GLN A 261 14.29 15.62 -0.70
N THR A 262 14.28 16.36 0.41
CA THR A 262 15.47 16.53 1.25
C THR A 262 15.77 15.25 2.03
N ARG A 263 14.77 14.64 2.67
CA ARG A 263 14.90 13.47 3.54
C ARG A 263 15.33 12.22 2.78
N TYR A 264 14.79 11.99 1.59
CA TYR A 264 15.07 10.79 0.79
C TYR A 264 16.10 11.05 -0.33
N ARG A 265 16.85 12.15 -0.26
CA ARG A 265 17.85 12.50 -1.28
C ARG A 265 18.87 11.37 -1.46
N GLY A 266 19.08 10.97 -2.72
CA GLY A 266 20.05 9.92 -3.07
C GLY A 266 19.55 8.49 -2.87
N CYS A 267 18.37 8.29 -2.29
CA CYS A 267 17.75 6.96 -2.25
C CYS A 267 17.33 6.51 -3.66
N MET A 268 17.30 5.20 -3.87
CA MET A 268 16.71 4.59 -5.07
C MET A 268 15.49 3.78 -4.68
N TYR A 269 14.47 3.77 -5.52
CA TYR A 269 13.27 2.98 -5.30
C TYR A 269 13.03 2.00 -6.45
N MET A 270 12.35 0.91 -6.13
CA MET A 270 11.95 -0.09 -7.11
C MET A 270 10.60 0.30 -7.71
N ALA A 271 10.63 0.80 -8.94
CA ALA A 271 9.45 1.13 -9.73
C ALA A 271 8.84 -0.13 -10.36
N THR A 272 7.51 -0.17 -10.45
CA THR A 272 6.79 -1.20 -11.19
C THR A 272 6.33 -0.62 -12.52
N VAL A 273 6.67 -1.29 -13.62
CA VAL A 273 6.41 -0.86 -15.00
C VAL A 273 5.54 -1.92 -15.68
N VAL A 274 4.62 -1.49 -16.53
CA VAL A 274 3.80 -2.40 -17.35
C VAL A 274 4.69 -3.01 -18.44
N ALA A 275 4.85 -4.33 -18.45
CA ALA A 275 5.79 -5.02 -19.35
C ALA A 275 5.45 -4.85 -20.84
N ARG A 276 4.18 -4.60 -21.17
CA ARG A 276 3.72 -4.36 -22.54
C ARG A 276 3.84 -2.90 -23.00
N SER A 277 4.19 -1.97 -22.11
CA SER A 277 4.42 -0.57 -22.48
C SER A 277 5.65 -0.46 -23.39
N LYS A 278 5.77 0.64 -24.13
CA LYS A 278 6.95 0.93 -24.98
C LYS A 278 8.24 0.81 -24.18
N ALA A 279 8.30 1.45 -23.01
CA ALA A 279 9.44 1.34 -22.10
C ALA A 279 9.65 -0.09 -21.58
N GLY A 280 8.57 -0.79 -21.19
CA GLY A 280 8.64 -2.17 -20.71
C GLY A 280 9.22 -3.15 -21.73
N MET A 281 8.86 -3.01 -23.01
CA MET A 281 9.42 -3.82 -24.11
C MET A 281 10.89 -3.49 -24.37
N ALA A 282 11.25 -2.20 -24.40
CA ALA A 282 12.64 -1.76 -24.57
C ALA A 282 13.55 -2.27 -23.44
N ILE A 283 13.08 -2.24 -22.18
CA ILE A 283 13.80 -2.81 -21.03
C ILE A 283 13.98 -4.33 -21.21
N ALA A 284 12.95 -5.04 -21.68
CA ALA A 284 13.03 -6.47 -21.91
C ALA A 284 14.04 -6.85 -23.01
N GLU A 285 14.13 -6.04 -24.07
CA GLU A 285 15.13 -6.20 -25.13
C GLU A 285 16.54 -5.94 -24.61
N TRP A 286 16.74 -4.82 -23.90
CA TRP A 286 18.04 -4.48 -23.29
C TRP A 286 18.53 -5.59 -22.33
N ARG A 287 17.63 -6.18 -21.53
CA ARG A 287 17.96 -7.31 -20.64
C ARG A 287 18.39 -8.57 -21.39
N LYS A 288 17.86 -8.81 -22.60
CA LYS A 288 18.26 -9.96 -23.42
C LYS A 288 19.67 -9.79 -23.97
N GLU A 289 20.03 -8.58 -24.36
CA GLU A 289 21.34 -8.23 -24.91
C GLU A 289 22.42 -8.16 -23.82
N ASN A 290 22.08 -7.66 -22.63
CA ASN A 290 23.03 -7.36 -21.56
C ASN A 290 23.06 -8.37 -20.40
N LYS A 291 22.71 -9.64 -20.65
CA LYS A 291 22.68 -10.71 -19.63
C LYS A 291 23.98 -10.89 -18.83
N ALA A 292 25.13 -10.58 -19.42
CA ALA A 292 26.43 -10.68 -18.74
C ALA A 292 26.63 -9.57 -17.70
N SER A 293 26.11 -8.37 -17.97
CA SER A 293 26.24 -7.16 -17.15
C SER A 293 25.24 -7.10 -16.00
N THR A 294 24.19 -7.93 -16.03
CA THR A 294 23.18 -8.01 -14.96
C THR A 294 23.38 -9.19 -14.00
N THR A 295 24.57 -9.80 -14.01
CA THR A 295 24.87 -10.95 -13.14
C THR A 295 24.96 -10.56 -11.66
N PRO A 296 24.62 -11.45 -10.71
CA PRO A 296 24.63 -11.13 -9.27
C PRO A 296 26.02 -10.77 -8.77
N LYS A 297 27.07 -11.30 -9.43
CA LYS A 297 28.48 -11.01 -9.13
C LYS A 297 28.87 -9.54 -9.38
N THR A 298 28.12 -8.84 -10.22
CA THR A 298 28.38 -7.43 -10.57
C THR A 298 27.47 -6.46 -9.80
N GLY A 299 26.61 -6.96 -8.90
CA GLY A 299 25.61 -6.15 -8.21
C GLY A 299 24.38 -5.79 -9.05
N GLY A 300 24.23 -6.41 -10.24
CA GLY A 300 23.03 -6.33 -11.09
C GLY A 300 22.65 -4.92 -11.55
N GLU A 301 21.39 -4.76 -11.94
CA GLU A 301 20.84 -3.48 -12.44
C GLU A 301 20.94 -2.32 -11.43
N LEU A 302 20.80 -2.62 -10.13
CA LEU A 302 20.93 -1.63 -9.05
C LEU A 302 22.32 -1.00 -9.02
N ALA A 303 23.38 -1.82 -9.09
CA ALA A 303 24.76 -1.32 -9.07
C ALA A 303 25.10 -0.53 -10.34
N LEU A 304 24.58 -0.96 -11.50
CA LEU A 304 24.73 -0.22 -12.76
C LEU A 304 24.07 1.16 -12.68
N GLU A 305 22.83 1.23 -12.19
CA GLU A 305 22.13 2.51 -12.06
C GLU A 305 22.77 3.41 -10.99
N ALA A 306 23.18 2.84 -9.85
CA ALA A 306 23.94 3.57 -8.83
C ALA A 306 25.23 4.18 -9.42
N LYS A 307 25.96 3.40 -10.23
CA LYS A 307 27.18 3.87 -10.91
C LYS A 307 26.86 4.98 -11.90
N ARG A 308 25.80 4.83 -12.70
CA ARG A 308 25.34 5.86 -13.65
C ARG A 308 25.05 7.18 -12.96
N LEU A 309 24.27 7.14 -11.88
CA LEU A 309 23.92 8.33 -11.09
C LEU A 309 25.15 8.98 -10.44
N ARG A 310 26.07 8.18 -9.91
CA ARG A 310 27.33 8.69 -9.33
C ARG A 310 28.19 9.41 -10.37
N LEU A 311 28.32 8.84 -11.56
CA LEU A 311 29.09 9.43 -12.67
C LEU A 311 28.45 10.74 -13.16
N MET A 312 27.13 10.79 -13.31
CA MET A 312 26.41 12.01 -13.68
C MET A 312 26.54 13.12 -12.62
N GLY A 313 26.69 12.75 -11.34
CA GLY A 313 26.88 13.68 -10.22
C GLY A 313 28.33 14.11 -9.97
N SER A 314 29.31 13.59 -10.72
CA SER A 314 30.73 13.92 -10.55
C SER A 314 31.05 15.34 -11.03
N GLU A 315 32.04 15.99 -10.42
CA GLU A 315 32.54 17.30 -10.88
C GLU A 315 33.39 17.18 -12.16
N VAL A 316 33.89 15.98 -12.45
CA VAL A 316 34.74 15.70 -13.62
C VAL A 316 33.89 15.57 -14.88
N ALA A 317 34.20 16.37 -15.91
CA ALA A 317 33.45 16.39 -17.17
C ALA A 317 33.44 15.03 -17.89
N GLU A 318 34.59 14.33 -17.94
CA GLU A 318 34.71 13.02 -18.58
C GLU A 318 33.86 11.95 -17.89
N GLU A 319 33.81 11.96 -16.55
CA GLU A 319 32.97 11.03 -15.79
C GLU A 319 31.48 11.32 -16.01
N ARG A 320 31.09 12.59 -16.08
CA ARG A 320 29.70 12.96 -16.40
C ARG A 320 29.29 12.49 -17.80
N GLU A 321 30.15 12.64 -18.78
CA GLU A 321 29.89 12.15 -20.15
C GLU A 321 29.76 10.62 -20.18
N GLN A 322 30.61 9.89 -19.45
CA GLN A 322 30.46 8.44 -19.29
C GLN A 322 29.13 8.06 -18.64
N GLY A 323 28.68 8.80 -17.63
CA GLY A 323 27.38 8.59 -16.99
C GLY A 323 26.20 8.85 -17.93
N LEU A 324 26.29 9.88 -18.77
CA LEU A 324 25.27 10.22 -19.77
C LEU A 324 25.17 9.18 -20.89
N ASN A 325 26.30 8.62 -21.31
CA ASN A 325 26.36 7.60 -22.37
C ASN A 325 25.99 6.19 -21.86
N MET A 326 25.91 5.98 -20.55
CA MET A 326 25.58 4.68 -19.96
C MET A 326 24.08 4.40 -20.06
N VAL A 327 23.73 3.39 -20.86
CA VAL A 327 22.34 2.94 -21.01
C VAL A 327 22.01 1.89 -19.96
N THR A 328 21.02 2.19 -19.13
CA THR A 328 20.48 1.32 -18.08
C THR A 328 18.95 1.22 -18.22
N PRO A 329 18.30 0.25 -17.57
CA PRO A 329 16.83 0.21 -17.51
C PRO A 329 16.22 1.52 -16.97
N GLY A 330 16.92 2.19 -16.04
CA GLY A 330 16.53 3.49 -15.52
C GLY A 330 16.63 4.61 -16.56
N SER A 331 17.68 4.64 -17.38
CA SER A 331 17.82 5.63 -18.45
C SER A 331 16.83 5.40 -19.59
N ILE A 332 16.53 4.14 -19.93
CA ILE A 332 15.50 3.78 -20.92
C ILE A 332 14.14 4.29 -20.46
N LEU A 333 13.78 4.04 -19.19
CA LEU A 333 12.52 4.53 -18.66
C LEU A 333 12.47 6.06 -18.54
N ALA A 334 13.61 6.73 -18.32
CA ALA A 334 13.65 8.19 -18.32
C ALA A 334 13.43 8.81 -19.71
N ASN A 335 13.87 8.13 -20.78
CA ASN A 335 13.77 8.62 -22.16
C ASN A 335 12.47 8.21 -22.86
N ASP A 336 12.02 6.96 -22.64
CA ASP A 336 10.89 6.34 -23.33
C ASP A 336 9.66 6.14 -22.41
N GLY A 337 9.78 6.47 -21.13
CA GLY A 337 8.71 6.26 -20.16
C GLY A 337 7.71 7.40 -20.11
N ASP A 338 6.54 7.18 -20.70
CA ASP A 338 5.36 8.00 -20.42
C ASP A 338 4.76 7.65 -19.05
N LEU A 339 3.92 8.54 -18.49
CA LEU A 339 3.19 8.29 -17.23
C LEU A 339 2.41 6.96 -17.23
N GLU A 340 1.92 6.52 -18.39
CA GLU A 340 1.20 5.26 -18.59
C GLU A 340 2.10 4.02 -18.51
N SER A 341 3.42 4.19 -18.59
CA SER A 341 4.38 3.08 -18.46
C SER A 341 4.47 2.58 -17.02
N PHE A 342 4.20 3.44 -16.04
CA PHE A 342 4.20 3.07 -14.63
C PHE A 342 2.94 2.28 -14.27
N PHE A 343 3.12 1.18 -13.56
CA PHE A 343 2.01 0.43 -13.00
C PHE A 343 1.49 1.14 -11.75
N THR A 344 0.23 1.57 -11.77
CA THR A 344 -0.47 2.05 -10.58
C THR A 344 -0.91 0.85 -9.72
N PRO A 345 -0.43 0.74 -8.47
CA PRO A 345 -0.88 -0.31 -7.56
C PRO A 345 -2.40 -0.36 -7.44
N ALA A 346 -2.98 -1.56 -7.45
CA ALA A 346 -4.43 -1.74 -7.27
C ALA A 346 -4.91 -1.15 -5.93
N ASP A 347 -4.05 -1.17 -4.91
CA ASP A 347 -4.27 -0.55 -3.61
C ASP A 347 -4.26 0.98 -3.65
N MET A 348 -3.86 1.60 -4.75
CA MET A 348 -3.99 3.05 -4.96
C MET A 348 -5.32 3.35 -5.68
N THR A 349 -5.71 2.50 -6.63
CA THR A 349 -6.96 2.65 -7.41
C THR A 349 -8.21 2.26 -6.63
N LYS A 350 -8.14 1.32 -5.68
CA LYS A 350 -9.26 0.90 -4.82
C LYS A 350 -9.75 2.00 -3.86
N TYR A 351 -8.92 3.02 -3.63
CA TYR A 351 -9.16 4.09 -2.65
C TYR A 351 -9.28 5.47 -3.30
N ALA A 352 -9.08 5.56 -4.62
CA ALA A 352 -9.32 6.79 -5.36
C ALA A 352 -10.81 7.16 -5.24
N LEU A 353 -11.09 8.36 -4.72
CA LEU A 353 -12.45 8.85 -4.49
C LEU A 353 -13.27 8.72 -5.79
N GLY A 354 -14.40 7.99 -5.71
CA GLY A 354 -15.31 7.80 -6.83
C GLY A 354 -14.96 6.69 -7.82
N ASN A 355 -13.90 5.93 -7.57
CA ASN A 355 -13.61 4.74 -8.35
C ASN A 355 -14.51 3.57 -7.89
N LEU A 356 -15.27 3.01 -8.82
CA LEU A 356 -16.10 1.83 -8.57
C LEU A 356 -15.27 0.59 -8.89
N PRO A 357 -15.28 -0.46 -8.04
CA PRO A 357 -14.82 -1.76 -8.50
C PRO A 357 -15.68 -2.16 -9.71
N ASN A 358 -15.07 -2.69 -10.78
CA ASN A 358 -15.88 -3.27 -11.84
C ASN A 358 -16.69 -4.43 -11.24
N SER A 359 -17.84 -4.78 -11.84
CA SER A 359 -18.70 -5.90 -11.37
C SER A 359 -18.00 -7.27 -11.30
N VAL A 360 -16.73 -7.33 -11.72
CA VAL A 360 -15.83 -8.49 -11.73
C VAL A 360 -14.85 -8.52 -10.53
N ASP A 361 -14.88 -7.49 -9.68
CA ASP A 361 -13.97 -7.28 -8.54
C ASP A 361 -14.64 -7.56 -7.18
N VAL A 362 -15.72 -8.35 -7.18
CA VAL A 362 -16.31 -8.87 -5.93
C VAL A 362 -15.44 -10.02 -5.43
N GLU A 363 -14.75 -9.75 -4.32
CA GLU A 363 -14.20 -10.67 -3.32
C GLU A 363 -13.22 -11.75 -3.80
N ASP A 364 -11.95 -11.56 -3.45
CA ASP A 364 -11.20 -12.55 -2.69
C ASP A 364 -10.63 -11.83 -1.46
N ALA A 365 -11.28 -11.97 -0.31
CA ALA A 365 -10.75 -11.49 0.97
C ALA A 365 -9.62 -12.39 1.52
N ASN A 366 -9.30 -13.50 0.82
CA ASN A 366 -8.38 -14.54 1.30
C ASN A 366 -7.36 -15.06 0.24
N SER A 367 -7.17 -14.39 -0.91
CA SER A 367 -6.14 -14.81 -1.89
C SER A 367 -4.84 -13.99 -1.87
N ASP A 368 -4.78 -12.88 -1.13
CA ASP A 368 -3.58 -12.03 -1.08
C ASP A 368 -2.83 -12.15 0.26
N ALA A 369 -2.36 -13.36 0.56
CA ALA A 369 -1.22 -13.53 1.46
C ALA A 369 0.01 -12.91 0.78
N ASP A 370 0.25 -11.61 1.02
CA ASP A 370 1.38 -10.84 0.45
C ASP A 370 1.72 -11.32 -0.96
N GLU A 371 0.90 -10.96 -1.96
CA GLU A 371 1.15 -11.28 -3.38
C GLU A 371 2.37 -10.49 -3.89
N PHE A 372 3.52 -10.81 -3.32
CA PHE A 372 4.78 -10.19 -3.57
C PHE A 372 5.56 -11.08 -4.53
N MET A 373 5.31 -10.85 -5.81
CA MET A 373 6.00 -11.47 -6.95
C MET A 373 5.79 -12.98 -7.08
N THR A 374 4.53 -13.39 -7.16
CA THR A 374 4.18 -14.58 -7.94
C THR A 374 4.36 -14.22 -9.43
N ALA A 375 5.34 -14.87 -10.06
CA ALA A 375 5.64 -14.87 -11.50
C ALA A 375 5.99 -13.52 -12.18
N ASP A 376 7.30 -13.30 -12.38
CA ASP A 376 7.74 -12.82 -13.68
C ASP A 376 7.47 -13.95 -14.69
N ASP A 377 6.62 -13.66 -15.66
CA ASP A 377 5.95 -14.66 -16.50
C ASP A 377 6.63 -14.79 -17.88
N THR A 378 7.81 -14.17 -18.03
CA THR A 378 8.59 -14.16 -19.27
C THR A 378 9.37 -15.45 -19.54
N ASP A 379 9.49 -16.37 -18.56
CA ASP A 379 10.19 -17.66 -18.72
C ASP A 379 9.51 -18.78 -17.90
N ARG A 380 8.37 -19.31 -18.38
CA ARG A 380 7.85 -20.59 -17.87
C ARG A 380 8.32 -21.75 -18.74
N PRO A 381 8.98 -22.78 -18.18
CA PRO A 381 9.00 -24.10 -18.80
C PRO A 381 7.60 -24.73 -18.70
N VAL A 382 7.23 -25.47 -19.74
CA VAL A 382 6.01 -26.27 -19.82
C VAL A 382 6.12 -27.44 -18.83
N ASP A 383 5.17 -27.60 -17.90
CA ASP A 383 4.32 -28.81 -17.76
C ASP A 383 3.76 -29.08 -16.34
N ASP A 384 2.54 -29.62 -16.40
CA ASP A 384 1.60 -30.30 -15.49
C ASP A 384 1.81 -30.44 -13.97
N GLY A 385 0.73 -30.04 -13.27
CA GLY A 385 0.03 -30.96 -12.35
C GLY A 385 0.36 -30.90 -10.85
N VAL A 386 -0.70 -30.68 -10.07
CA VAL A 386 -0.89 -30.95 -8.63
C VAL A 386 -0.48 -29.83 -7.66
N SER A 387 -1.49 -29.03 -7.25
CA SER A 387 -1.45 -28.13 -6.10
C SER A 387 -1.97 -28.84 -4.84
N ALA A 388 -1.15 -28.89 -3.79
CA ALA A 388 -1.59 -29.21 -2.42
C ALA A 388 -1.67 -27.89 -1.64
N ALA A 389 -2.87 -27.51 -1.20
CA ALA A 389 -3.13 -26.32 -0.41
C ALA A 389 -2.89 -26.63 1.09
N SER A 390 -2.17 -25.74 1.77
CA SER A 390 -2.12 -25.67 3.24
C SER A 390 -2.83 -24.39 3.66
N HIS A 391 -3.88 -24.54 4.47
CA HIS A 391 -4.68 -23.48 5.06
C HIS A 391 -3.90 -22.78 6.18
N ASP A 392 -3.79 -21.46 6.12
CA ASP A 392 -3.48 -20.60 7.27
C ASP A 392 -4.56 -19.50 7.29
N GLU A 393 -5.42 -19.52 8.31
CA GLU A 393 -6.40 -18.48 8.60
C GLU A 393 -5.71 -17.41 9.47
N ASP A 394 -5.58 -16.19 8.93
CA ASP A 394 -4.98 -15.04 9.61
C ASP A 394 -6.09 -14.22 10.30
N GLU A 395 -6.34 -14.52 11.57
CA GLU A 395 -7.19 -13.72 12.45
C GLU A 395 -6.43 -12.44 12.85
N GLY A 396 -6.90 -11.30 12.33
CA GLY A 396 -6.28 -10.00 12.53
C GLY A 396 -6.37 -9.52 13.98
N VAL A 397 -5.22 -9.41 14.65
CA VAL A 397 -5.10 -8.72 15.96
C VAL A 397 -4.54 -7.31 15.75
N VAL A 398 -5.34 -6.33 16.15
CA VAL A 398 -5.04 -4.89 16.11
C VAL A 398 -4.14 -4.53 17.30
N GLY A 399 -2.90 -4.12 17.01
CA GLY A 399 -2.01 -3.49 17.98
C GLY A 399 -2.50 -2.08 18.31
N GLY A 400 -2.63 -1.80 19.61
CA GLY A 400 -3.26 -0.60 20.15
C GLY A 400 -2.68 0.72 19.66
N SER A 401 -3.46 1.42 18.84
CA SER A 401 -3.59 2.87 18.93
C SER A 401 -4.83 3.13 19.77
N VAL A 402 -4.75 4.09 20.69
CA VAL A 402 -5.93 4.62 21.40
C VAL A 402 -6.85 5.28 20.36
N LEU A 403 -7.66 4.44 19.72
CA LEU A 403 -8.79 4.79 18.89
C LEU A 403 -10.02 4.74 19.79
N ASP A 404 -10.91 5.70 19.60
CA ASP A 404 -12.18 5.81 20.30
C ASP A 404 -12.91 4.46 20.31
N THR A 405 -13.41 4.06 21.49
CA THR A 405 -14.04 2.75 21.76
C THR A 405 -15.17 2.40 20.80
N ASP A 406 -15.77 3.41 20.18
CA ASP A 406 -16.86 3.27 19.22
C ASP A 406 -16.38 2.71 17.86
N THR A 407 -15.13 2.99 17.47
CA THR A 407 -14.51 2.47 16.25
C THR A 407 -14.08 1.01 16.40
N GLU A 408 -13.62 0.64 17.59
CA GLU A 408 -13.23 -0.73 17.93
C GLU A 408 -14.45 -1.66 18.06
N ALA A 409 -15.57 -1.15 18.56
CA ALA A 409 -16.85 -1.87 18.63
C ALA A 409 -17.40 -2.21 17.23
N LEU A 410 -17.24 -1.30 16.25
CA LEU A 410 -17.66 -1.51 14.86
C LEU A 410 -16.83 -2.57 14.12
N ALA A 411 -15.56 -2.77 14.53
CA ALA A 411 -14.67 -3.78 13.99
C ALA A 411 -14.90 -5.17 14.61
N ARG A 412 -15.16 -5.26 15.94
CA ARG A 412 -15.43 -6.53 16.64
C ARG A 412 -16.80 -7.15 16.28
N LEU A 413 -17.83 -6.34 16.07
CA LEU A 413 -19.17 -6.86 15.68
C LEU A 413 -19.22 -7.46 14.26
N GLY A 414 -18.22 -7.21 13.42
CA GLY A 414 -18.11 -7.81 12.09
C GLY A 414 -17.57 -9.24 12.09
N SER A 415 -16.77 -9.62 13.09
CA SER A 415 -16.18 -10.96 13.20
C SER A 415 -17.09 -11.95 13.94
N GLU A 416 -17.96 -11.50 14.85
CA GLU A 416 -18.81 -12.42 15.63
C GLU A 416 -20.02 -12.98 14.85
N THR A 417 -20.43 -12.35 13.74
CA THR A 417 -21.56 -12.85 12.92
C THR A 417 -21.18 -13.99 11.96
N SER A 418 -19.90 -14.29 11.75
CA SER A 418 -19.46 -15.38 10.85
C SER A 418 -19.54 -16.76 11.51
N ALA A 419 -19.61 -16.84 12.84
CA ALA A 419 -19.52 -18.10 13.58
C ALA A 419 -20.84 -18.83 13.83
N ARG A 420 -22.01 -18.26 13.44
CA ARG A 420 -23.33 -18.80 13.83
C ARG A 420 -24.12 -19.56 12.75
N ASP A 421 -23.65 -19.65 11.51
CA ASP A 421 -24.42 -20.29 10.42
C ASP A 421 -23.89 -21.67 9.97
N ALA A 422 -22.98 -22.29 10.72
CA ALA A 422 -22.43 -23.61 10.39
C ALA A 422 -23.01 -24.74 11.27
N SER A 423 -24.33 -24.95 11.24
CA SER A 423 -24.92 -26.24 11.66
C SER A 423 -26.37 -26.42 11.19
N MET A 424 -26.60 -27.20 10.13
CA MET A 424 -27.81 -28.03 10.02
C MET A 424 -27.68 -29.10 8.92
N ASP A 425 -28.00 -30.34 9.30
CA ASP A 425 -27.96 -31.58 8.52
C ASP A 425 -29.02 -31.65 7.39
N PRO A 426 -28.87 -32.57 6.40
CA PRO A 426 -29.72 -32.65 5.22
C PRO A 426 -30.82 -33.71 5.36
N GLU A 427 -32.09 -33.37 5.08
CA GLU A 427 -33.06 -34.39 4.67
C GLU A 427 -34.30 -33.84 3.91
N ALA A 428 -34.69 -34.63 2.89
CA ALA A 428 -36.00 -34.77 2.25
C ALA A 428 -36.57 -33.68 1.30
N GLY A 429 -36.30 -33.87 0.01
CA GLY A 429 -37.29 -34.38 -0.96
C GLY A 429 -38.48 -33.51 -1.40
N GLY A 430 -38.50 -33.11 -2.69
CA GLY A 430 -39.72 -32.67 -3.38
C GLY A 430 -39.46 -32.10 -4.78
N ALA A 431 -39.61 -32.94 -5.81
CA ALA A 431 -39.38 -32.60 -7.21
C ALA A 431 -40.47 -31.69 -7.80
N GLN A 432 -40.09 -30.71 -8.62
CA GLN A 432 -40.78 -30.40 -9.90
C GLN A 432 -39.99 -29.44 -10.82
N THR A 433 -39.59 -30.01 -11.95
CA THR A 433 -39.56 -29.48 -13.34
C THR A 433 -38.72 -28.26 -13.71
N ALA A 434 -37.54 -28.60 -14.24
CA ALA A 434 -36.79 -28.02 -15.35
C ALA A 434 -37.48 -26.97 -16.25
N ALA A 435 -36.83 -25.81 -16.38
CA ALA A 435 -36.77 -25.01 -17.60
C ALA A 435 -35.34 -24.47 -17.75
N GLY A 436 -34.79 -24.58 -18.95
CA GLY A 436 -33.35 -24.68 -19.20
C GLY A 436 -32.56 -23.37 -19.10
N TYR A 437 -31.33 -23.51 -18.61
CA TYR A 437 -30.19 -22.68 -18.96
C TYR A 437 -28.98 -23.59 -19.18
N THR A 438 -28.75 -23.96 -20.44
CA THR A 438 -27.50 -24.55 -20.91
C THR A 438 -26.49 -23.42 -21.11
N GLY A 439 -25.40 -23.45 -20.34
CA GLY A 439 -24.35 -22.43 -20.48
C GLY A 439 -23.33 -22.47 -19.35
N ASN A 440 -22.70 -23.62 -19.12
CA ASN A 440 -21.55 -23.72 -18.22
C ASN A 440 -20.33 -23.09 -18.92
N THR A 441 -20.28 -21.75 -18.97
CA THR A 441 -19.10 -21.01 -19.39
C THR A 441 -18.18 -20.89 -18.18
N LYS A 442 -17.09 -21.66 -18.17
CA LYS A 442 -16.00 -21.44 -17.21
C LYS A 442 -15.63 -19.95 -17.24
N PRO A 443 -15.55 -19.25 -16.09
CA PRO A 443 -15.14 -17.84 -16.08
C PRO A 443 -13.76 -17.73 -16.74
N LYS A 444 -13.64 -16.84 -17.73
CA LYS A 444 -12.35 -16.56 -18.38
C LYS A 444 -11.35 -16.14 -17.29
N ALA A 445 -10.19 -16.80 -17.25
CA ALA A 445 -9.12 -16.44 -16.33
C ALA A 445 -8.80 -14.94 -16.46
N LYS A 446 -8.78 -14.23 -15.32
CA LYS A 446 -8.45 -12.80 -15.24
C LYS A 446 -7.06 -12.58 -15.86
N SER A 447 -6.96 -11.75 -16.90
CA SER A 447 -5.69 -11.41 -17.56
C SER A 447 -5.12 -10.15 -16.93
N TYR A 448 -4.23 -10.31 -15.94
CA TYR A 448 -3.54 -9.17 -15.33
C TYR A 448 -2.39 -8.70 -16.23
N PRO A 449 -2.16 -7.37 -16.33
CA PRO A 449 -1.03 -6.85 -17.08
C PRO A 449 0.28 -7.34 -16.45
N ARG A 450 1.16 -7.89 -17.29
CA ARG A 450 2.50 -8.34 -16.87
C ARG A 450 3.31 -7.16 -16.33
N LYS A 451 4.04 -7.37 -15.23
CA LYS A 451 4.82 -6.36 -14.52
C LYS A 451 6.32 -6.60 -14.72
N THR A 452 7.08 -5.53 -14.83
CA THR A 452 8.55 -5.54 -14.78
C THR A 452 9.02 -4.52 -13.76
N TYR A 453 10.15 -4.78 -13.08
CA TYR A 453 10.67 -3.93 -12.01
C TYR A 453 11.93 -3.23 -12.45
N VAL A 454 12.07 -1.95 -12.11
CA VAL A 454 13.20 -1.11 -12.50
C VAL A 454 13.65 -0.27 -11.31
N TRP A 455 14.96 -0.14 -11.11
CA TRP A 455 15.53 0.75 -10.10
C TRP A 455 15.63 2.17 -10.64
N LEU A 456 15.12 3.14 -9.89
CA LEU A 456 15.14 4.55 -10.25
C LEU A 456 15.57 5.41 -9.06
N PRO A 457 16.21 6.56 -9.28
CA PRO A 457 16.41 7.54 -8.23
C PRO A 457 15.06 8.02 -7.70
N ILE A 458 14.93 8.20 -6.39
CA ILE A 458 13.70 8.74 -5.83
C ILE A 458 13.57 10.21 -6.21
N VAL A 459 12.48 10.51 -6.90
CA VAL A 459 12.03 11.86 -7.24
C VAL A 459 10.56 11.92 -6.86
N PHE A 460 10.08 13.05 -6.37
CA PHE A 460 8.66 13.21 -6.04
C PHE A 460 7.96 14.05 -7.11
N PRO A 461 6.78 13.61 -7.61
CA PRO A 461 6.02 14.35 -8.61
C PRO A 461 5.64 15.75 -8.08
N GLU A 462 5.40 16.68 -9.00
CA GLU A 462 4.89 18.01 -8.65
C GLU A 462 3.57 17.92 -7.88
N VAL A 463 3.38 18.86 -6.95
CA VAL A 463 2.15 18.92 -6.17
C VAL A 463 0.99 19.27 -7.10
N PRO A 464 -0.15 18.56 -7.01
CA PRO A 464 -1.34 18.92 -7.77
C PRO A 464 -1.76 20.38 -7.54
N ALA A 465 -2.31 21.02 -8.57
CA ALA A 465 -2.75 22.40 -8.47
C ALA A 465 -3.79 22.57 -7.35
N LYS A 466 -3.62 23.60 -6.51
CA LYS A 466 -4.60 23.97 -5.49
C LYS A 466 -5.91 24.35 -6.18
N GLY A 467 -7.04 23.90 -5.65
CA GLY A 467 -8.35 24.32 -6.14
C GLY A 467 -8.55 25.83 -6.00
N GLY A 468 -9.50 26.40 -6.75
CA GLY A 468 -9.79 27.84 -6.73
C GLY A 468 -10.54 28.34 -5.48
N PHE A 469 -10.71 27.51 -4.45
CA PHE A 469 -11.41 27.92 -3.23
C PHE A 469 -10.51 28.81 -2.37
N ASP A 470 -10.94 30.05 -2.17
CA ASP A 470 -10.31 30.97 -1.25
C ASP A 470 -10.71 30.65 0.19
N VAL A 471 -9.76 30.10 0.95
CA VAL A 471 -9.92 29.71 2.35
C VAL A 471 -10.28 30.91 3.25
N THR A 472 -9.85 32.12 2.89
CA THR A 472 -10.11 33.32 3.71
C THR A 472 -11.61 33.64 3.83
N ARG A 473 -12.42 33.18 2.86
CA ARG A 473 -13.89 33.28 2.89
C ARG A 473 -14.50 32.57 4.09
N LEU A 474 -13.81 31.58 4.66
CA LEU A 474 -14.29 30.85 5.84
C LEU A 474 -14.39 31.75 7.07
N ARG A 475 -13.63 32.85 7.17
CA ARG A 475 -13.74 33.80 8.30
C ARG A 475 -15.16 34.34 8.48
N ALA A 476 -15.87 34.56 7.38
CA ALA A 476 -17.23 35.08 7.36
C ALA A 476 -18.30 33.98 7.32
N SER A 477 -17.90 32.70 7.36
CA SER A 477 -18.85 31.58 7.29
C SER A 477 -19.68 31.50 8.56
N GLN A 478 -21.00 31.47 8.39
CA GLN A 478 -21.95 31.22 9.48
C GLN A 478 -22.12 29.72 9.79
N TYR A 479 -21.62 28.83 8.92
CA TYR A 479 -21.84 27.38 9.04
C TYR A 479 -20.58 26.60 9.42
N PHE A 480 -19.40 27.20 9.29
CA PHE A 480 -18.12 26.54 9.58
C PHE A 480 -17.65 26.92 10.98
N PHE A 481 -17.57 25.95 11.90
CA PHE A 481 -17.34 26.16 13.34
C PHE A 481 -18.36 27.11 13.98
N HIS A 482 -19.65 26.81 13.82
CA HIS A 482 -20.73 27.50 14.53
C HIS A 482 -20.80 27.04 15.99
#